data_AF-A0A167VNL1-F1
#
_entry.id   AF-A0A167VNL1-F1
#
_cell.length_a   1.000
_cell.length_b   1.000
_cell.length_c   1.000
_cell.angle_alpha   90.00
_cell.angle_beta   90.00
_cell.angle_gamma   90.00
#
_symmetry.space_group_name_H-M   'P 1'
#
loop_
_entity.id
_entity.type
_entity.pdbx_description
1 polymer ?
#
loop_
_entity_poly.entity_id
_entity_poly.type
_entity_poly.pdbx_seq_one_letter_code
_entity_poly.pdbx_strand_id
1 'polypeptide(L)'
;MNEALNTTAVFDTFSKAQEDGEGQAVRLLDPLHLRYFTPSELLRLFHLDISRYNSDSEIFVWPEGISTKTKYRLIGNSVNVQVVEALINFLYDFPERLYLHN
;
A
#
# COMPACT_ATOMS: atom_id res chain seq x y z
N MET A 1 -11.98 -16.70 -0.94
CA MET A 1 -10.94 -16.89 0.10
C MET A 1 -10.98 -18.36 0.46
N ASN A 2 -9.87 -19.09 0.40
CA ASN A 2 -9.89 -20.53 0.69
C ASN A 2 -9.86 -20.70 2.22
N GLU A 3 -11.02 -20.54 2.87
CA GLU A 3 -11.17 -20.55 4.34
C GLU A 3 -10.70 -21.87 4.99
N ALA A 4 -10.50 -22.92 4.19
CA ALA A 4 -9.97 -24.20 4.64
C ALA A 4 -8.43 -24.23 4.81
N LEU A 5 -7.71 -23.23 4.30
CA LEU A 5 -6.25 -23.23 4.33
C LEU A 5 -5.75 -22.58 5.64
N ASN A 6 -5.08 -23.37 6.48
CA ASN A 6 -4.43 -22.85 7.69
C ASN A 6 -3.15 -22.09 7.31
N THR A 7 -3.27 -20.78 7.12
CA THR A 7 -2.16 -19.91 6.70
C THR A 7 -1.01 -19.94 7.69
N THR A 8 -1.30 -19.98 8.99
CA THR A 8 -0.28 -20.03 10.05
C THR A 8 0.58 -21.27 9.92
N ALA A 9 -0.05 -22.45 9.78
CA ALA A 9 0.68 -23.70 9.62
C ALA A 9 1.57 -23.73 8.37
N VAL A 10 1.11 -23.13 7.26
CA VAL A 10 1.89 -23.01 6.03
C VAL A 10 3.13 -22.13 6.24
N PHE A 11 2.98 -20.99 6.92
CA PHE A 11 4.10 -20.10 7.25
C PHE A 11 5.07 -20.71 8.26
N ASP A 12 4.59 -21.47 9.24
CA ASP A 12 5.43 -22.19 10.21
C ASP A 12 6.29 -23.24 9.50
N THR A 13 5.68 -24.00 8.59
CA THR A 13 6.38 -25.01 7.78
C THR A 13 7.42 -24.38 6.87
N PHE A 14 7.07 -23.26 6.23
CA PHE A 14 8.00 -22.47 5.43
C PHE A 14 9.19 -21.95 6.24
N SER A 15 8.94 -21.36 7.41
CA SER A 15 9.98 -20.77 8.26
C SER A 15 11.00 -21.82 8.67
N LYS A 16 10.52 -22.99 9.08
CA LYS A 16 11.37 -24.13 9.45
C LYS A 16 12.21 -24.63 8.27
N ALA A 17 11.60 -24.86 7.10
CA ALA A 17 12.31 -25.31 5.91
C ALA A 17 13.38 -24.29 5.44
N GLN A 18 13.13 -22.99 5.64
CA GLN A 18 14.09 -21.94 5.35
C GLN A 18 15.27 -21.95 6.35
N GLU A 19 15.01 -22.14 7.64
CA GLU A 19 16.05 -22.30 8.68
C GLU A 19 16.92 -23.53 8.44
N ASP A 20 16.32 -24.63 7.99
CA ASP A 20 17.00 -25.88 7.65
C ASP A 20 17.79 -25.79 6.32
N GLY A 21 17.74 -24.65 5.62
CA GLY A 21 18.49 -24.40 4.39
C GLY A 21 17.93 -25.12 3.15
N GLU A 22 16.66 -25.51 3.17
CA GLU A 22 16.03 -26.21 2.04
C GLU A 22 15.90 -25.27 0.83
N GLY A 23 16.58 -25.60 -0.27
CA GLY A 23 16.67 -24.75 -1.46
C GLY A 23 15.36 -24.45 -2.21
N GLN A 24 14.22 -25.03 -1.78
CA GLN A 24 12.89 -24.80 -2.37
C GLN A 24 11.83 -24.43 -1.32
N ALA A 25 12.23 -24.05 -0.10
CA ALA A 25 11.30 -23.72 0.99
C ALA A 25 10.21 -22.71 0.58
N VAL A 26 10.55 -21.71 -0.25
CA VAL A 26 9.62 -20.70 -0.77
C VAL A 26 8.39 -21.30 -1.47
N ARG A 27 8.52 -22.46 -2.12
CA ARG A 27 7.39 -23.11 -2.83
C ARG A 27 6.29 -23.61 -1.88
N LEU A 28 6.58 -23.74 -0.59
CA LEU A 28 5.59 -24.04 0.44
C LEU A 28 4.51 -22.93 0.53
N LEU A 29 4.83 -21.71 0.08
CA LEU A 29 3.91 -20.57 0.07
C LEU A 29 3.01 -20.53 -1.17
N ASP A 30 3.25 -21.35 -2.20
CA ASP A 30 2.47 -21.35 -3.46
C ASP A 30 0.94 -21.43 -3.23
N PRO A 31 0.41 -22.26 -2.29
CA PRO A 31 -1.03 -22.35 -2.03
C PRO A 31 -1.66 -21.07 -1.46
N LEU A 32 -0.85 -20.16 -0.91
CA LEU A 32 -1.33 -18.88 -0.38
C LEU A 32 -1.60 -17.86 -1.49
N HIS A 33 -1.17 -18.14 -2.73
CA HIS A 33 -1.33 -17.25 -3.86
C HIS A 33 -0.88 -15.81 -3.55
N LEU A 34 0.26 -15.69 -2.87
CA LEU A 34 0.84 -14.39 -2.53
C LEU A 34 1.08 -13.59 -3.82
N ARG A 35 0.59 -12.35 -3.82
CA ARG A 35 0.77 -11.42 -4.93
C ARG A 35 1.12 -10.04 -4.41
N TYR A 36 1.80 -9.27 -5.26
CA TYR A 36 1.95 -7.85 -5.01
C TYR A 36 0.61 -7.12 -5.11
N PHE A 37 0.50 -6.02 -4.37
CA PHE A 37 -0.53 -5.02 -4.64
C PHE A 37 -0.33 -4.47 -6.04
N THR A 38 -1.42 -4.35 -6.80
CA THR A 38 -1.45 -3.70 -8.11
C THR A 38 -1.14 -2.21 -7.98
N PRO A 39 -0.72 -1.53 -9.07
CA PRO A 39 -0.52 -0.08 -9.04
C PRO A 39 -1.75 0.71 -8.56
N SER A 40 -2.96 0.30 -8.94
CA SER A 40 -4.19 0.94 -8.47
C SER A 40 -4.46 0.71 -6.98
N GLU A 41 -4.11 -0.46 -6.44
CA GLU A 41 -4.16 -0.71 -4.99
C GLU A 41 -3.15 0.18 -4.24
N LEU A 42 -1.94 0.33 -4.77
CA LEU A 42 -0.94 1.22 -4.18
C LEU A 42 -1.35 2.70 -4.25
N LEU A 43 -1.95 3.16 -5.35
CA LEU A 43 -2.48 4.53 -5.44
C LEU A 43 -3.49 4.82 -4.32
N ARG A 44 -4.37 3.87 -4.01
CA ARG A 44 -5.31 4.00 -2.88
C ARG A 44 -4.60 4.02 -1.53
N LEU A 45 -3.62 3.14 -1.32
CA LEU A 45 -2.83 3.13 -0.08
C LEU A 45 -2.09 4.47 0.14
N PHE A 46 -1.63 5.11 -0.94
CA PHE A 46 -0.96 6.41 -0.91
C PHE A 46 -1.91 7.62 -0.93
N HIS A 47 -3.23 7.38 -0.91
CA HIS A 47 -4.27 8.42 -1.01
C HIS A 47 -4.18 9.28 -2.28
N LEU A 48 -3.62 8.72 -3.37
CA LEU A 48 -3.59 9.36 -4.69
C LEU A 48 -4.85 9.07 -5.52
N ASP A 49 -5.60 8.03 -5.15
CA ASP A 49 -6.90 7.68 -5.72
C ASP A 49 -7.87 7.39 -4.57
N ILE A 50 -8.78 8.34 -4.31
CA ILE A 50 -9.80 8.22 -3.25
C ILE A 50 -11.22 8.10 -3.83
N SER A 51 -11.35 7.89 -5.13
CA SER A 51 -12.63 7.75 -5.85
C SER A 51 -13.57 6.68 -5.27
N ARG A 52 -13.02 5.69 -4.54
CA ARG A 52 -13.80 4.65 -3.85
C ARG A 52 -14.42 5.08 -2.53
N TYR A 53 -13.94 6.17 -1.94
CA TYR A 53 -14.35 6.67 -0.63
C TYR A 53 -15.04 8.04 -0.72
N ASN A 54 -14.86 8.74 -1.84
CA ASN A 54 -15.48 10.02 -2.12
C ASN A 54 -16.05 10.00 -3.55
N SER A 55 -17.39 10.04 -3.67
CA SER A 55 -18.11 9.98 -4.94
C SER A 55 -17.80 11.14 -5.89
N ASP A 56 -17.34 12.26 -5.35
CA ASP A 56 -17.05 13.48 -6.10
C ASP A 56 -15.59 13.52 -6.59
N SER A 57 -14.78 12.52 -6.22
CA SER A 57 -13.38 12.42 -6.62
C SER A 57 -13.22 11.62 -7.91
N GLU A 58 -12.53 12.20 -8.88
CA GLU A 58 -12.21 11.53 -10.14
C GLU A 58 -11.28 10.33 -9.92
N ILE A 59 -11.46 9.30 -10.75
CA ILE A 59 -10.59 8.12 -10.75
C ILE A 59 -9.23 8.52 -11.33
N PHE A 60 -8.14 8.11 -10.67
CA PHE A 60 -6.79 8.34 -11.19
C PHE A 60 -6.57 7.54 -12.49
N VAL A 61 -6.17 8.23 -13.55
CA VAL A 61 -5.85 7.61 -14.86
C VAL A 61 -4.37 7.77 -15.18
N TRP A 62 -3.70 6.67 -15.45
CA TRP A 62 -2.31 6.69 -15.94
C TRP A 62 -2.26 7.15 -17.40
N PRO A 63 -1.26 7.96 -17.79
CA PRO A 63 -0.98 8.20 -19.20
C PRO A 63 -0.72 6.90 -19.98
N GLU A 64 -1.01 6.92 -21.27
CA GLU A 64 -0.73 5.79 -22.16
C GLU A 64 0.78 5.48 -22.23
N GLY A 65 1.13 4.22 -22.49
CA GLY A 65 2.51 3.78 -22.66
C GLY A 65 3.33 3.64 -21.35
N ILE A 66 2.77 3.97 -20.18
CA ILE A 66 3.49 3.81 -18.91
C ILE A 66 3.53 2.34 -18.49
N SER A 67 4.74 1.78 -18.42
CA SER A 67 4.97 0.40 -17.97
C SER A 67 4.59 0.18 -16.50
N THR A 68 4.20 -1.05 -16.14
CA THR A 68 3.91 -1.44 -14.76
C THR A 68 5.09 -1.16 -13.81
N LYS A 69 6.34 -1.44 -14.24
CA LYS A 69 7.55 -1.14 -13.46
C LYS A 69 7.67 0.36 -13.18
N THR A 70 7.38 1.19 -14.19
CA THR A 70 7.38 2.65 -14.03
C THR A 70 6.30 3.12 -13.07
N LYS A 71 5.09 2.54 -13.12
CA LYS A 71 4.00 2.86 -12.17
C LYS A 71 4.43 2.58 -10.73
N TYR A 72 4.97 1.40 -10.45
CA TYR A 72 5.51 1.07 -9.12
C TYR A 72 6.58 2.05 -8.66
N ARG A 73 7.54 2.38 -9.55
CA ARG A 73 8.61 3.34 -9.24
C ARG A 73 8.08 4.74 -8.92
N LEU A 74 7.10 5.23 -9.68
CA LEU A 74 6.52 6.56 -9.47
C LEU A 74 5.74 6.62 -8.16
N ILE A 75 4.89 5.62 -7.88
CA ILE A 75 4.12 5.57 -6.63
C ILE A 75 5.06 5.43 -5.43
N GLY A 76 6.03 4.52 -5.48
CA GLY A 76 6.96 4.27 -4.38
C GLY A 76 7.88 5.46 -4.06
N ASN A 77 8.12 6.35 -5.03
CA ASN A 77 8.86 7.60 -4.83
C ASN A 77 7.95 8.78 -4.46
N SER A 78 6.63 8.59 -4.46
CA SER A 78 5.67 9.61 -4.02
C SER A 78 5.56 9.63 -2.50
N VAL A 79 4.93 10.67 -1.97
CA VAL A 79 4.52 10.79 -0.57
C VAL A 79 3.07 10.31 -0.39
N ASN A 80 2.70 9.97 0.83
CA ASN A 80 1.31 9.70 1.19
C ASN A 80 0.53 11.02 1.30
N VAL A 81 -0.52 11.18 0.49
CA VAL A 81 -1.27 12.44 0.37
C VAL A 81 -1.99 12.81 1.67
N GLN A 82 -2.53 11.84 2.40
CA GLN A 82 -3.24 12.09 3.66
C GLN A 82 -2.32 12.69 4.73
N VAL A 83 -1.07 12.22 4.79
CA VAL A 83 -0.06 12.76 5.72
C VAL A 83 0.29 14.20 5.34
N VAL A 84 0.48 14.48 4.05
CA VAL A 84 0.79 15.83 3.56
C VAL A 84 -0.38 16.78 3.81
N GLU A 85 -1.62 16.34 3.58
CA GLU A 85 -2.84 17.10 3.90
C GLU A 85 -2.87 17.50 5.37
N ALA A 86 -2.58 16.55 6.29
CA ALA A 86 -2.54 16.86 7.73
C ALA A 86 -1.47 17.89 8.09
N LEU A 87 -0.29 17.84 7.44
CA LEU A 87 0.77 18.83 7.64
C LEU A 87 0.40 20.21 7.10
N ILE A 88 -0.29 20.27 5.96
CA ILE A 88 -0.79 21.50 5.37
C ILE A 88 -1.87 22.12 6.27
N ASN A 89 -2.83 21.32 6.74
CA ASN A 89 -3.86 21.79 7.68
C ASN A 89 -3.22 22.28 8.99
N PHE A 90 -2.21 21.57 9.50
CA PHE A 90 -1.45 22.04 10.66
C PHE A 90 -0.81 23.40 10.42
N LEU A 91 -0.22 23.64 9.25
CA LEU A 91 0.35 24.95 8.88
C LEU A 91 -0.71 26.06 8.86
N TYR A 92 -1.92 25.77 8.36
CA TYR A 92 -3.02 26.74 8.29
C TYR A 92 -3.73 26.97 9.62
N ASP A 93 -3.75 25.98 10.53
CA ASP A 93 -4.31 26.11 11.88
C ASP A 93 -3.33 26.80 12.86
N PHE A 94 -2.03 26.81 12.53
CA PHE A 94 -0.98 27.38 13.38
C PHE A 94 -1.15 28.88 13.70
N PRO A 95 -1.54 29.76 12.75
CA PRO A 95 -1.80 31.16 13.03
C PRO A 95 -2.94 31.36 14.02
N GLU A 96 -4.07 30.64 13.90
CA GLU A 96 -5.21 30.83 14.81
C GLU A 96 -4.88 30.47 16.26
N ARG A 97 -4.02 29.47 16.48
CA ARG A 97 -3.59 29.06 17.83
C ARG A 97 -2.66 30.07 18.51
N LEU A 98 -1.95 30.92 17.76
CA LEU A 98 -1.11 31.99 18.32
C LEU A 98 -1.94 33.20 18.78
N TYR A 99 -3.13 33.40 18.23
CA TYR A 99 -4.02 34.52 18.60
C TYR A 99 -5.00 34.18 19.75
N LEU A 100 -5.16 32.91 20.11
CA LEU A 100 -6.03 32.47 21.22
C LEU A 100 -5.30 32.40 22.59
N HIS A 101 -4.00 32.71 22.64
CA HIS A 101 -3.18 32.71 23.85
C HIS A 101 -2.54 34.07 24.16
N ASN A 102 -3.03 35.15 23.55
CA ASN A 102 -2.73 36.54 23.94
C ASN A 102 -4.00 37.24 24.43
#